data_AF-A0A3M2B5W1-F1
#
_entry.id   AF-A0A3M2B5W1-F1
#
_cell.length_a   1.000
_cell.length_b   1.000
_cell.length_c   1.000
_cell.angle_alpha   90.00
_cell.angle_beta   90.00
_cell.angle_gamma   90.00
#
_symmetry.space_group_name_H-M   'P 1'
#
loop_
_entity.id
_entity.type
_entity.pdbx_description
1 polymer ?
#
loop_
_entity_poly.entity_id
_entity_poly.type
_entity_poly.pdbx_seq_one_letter_code
_entity_poly.pdbx_strand_id
1 'polypeptide(L)'
;MSNSRLECREFLDGVEGPWSAQVRDEVVVVNCARGGHAIEKWIDPAFDADLWDRCRDVLIPAAGLRPDQVRVVYHKAANQFTTSGGSVKPPYPDPGSDYHAFIANLDRFAERVVDAFPSLQAVYTSSRIYGGFTTNAGRGEPLSYEEGHALNTWLADHPAVRGVWFGWGPYLWAPACETGGTNGSGRCWELDDYQADRVHPSAAGQQKAALMIHERFLREAWYRR
;
A
#
# COMPACT_ATOMS: atom_id res chain seq x y z
N MET A 1 -7.48 -2.50 -0.56
CA MET A 1 -7.82 -2.38 -2.00
C MET A 1 -7.46 -3.68 -2.72
N SER A 2 -7.98 -3.91 -3.92
CA SER A 2 -7.76 -5.18 -4.66
C SER A 2 -6.29 -5.44 -4.97
N ASN A 3 -5.55 -4.44 -5.45
CA ASN A 3 -4.12 -4.56 -5.76
C ASN A 3 -3.32 -5.00 -4.52
N SER A 4 -3.46 -4.30 -3.39
CA SER A 4 -2.76 -4.68 -2.14
C SER A 4 -3.12 -6.08 -1.66
N ARG A 5 -4.36 -6.54 -1.87
CA ARG A 5 -4.77 -7.91 -1.51
C ARG A 5 -4.05 -8.95 -2.35
N LEU A 6 -3.94 -8.72 -3.65
CA LEU A 6 -3.27 -9.62 -4.60
C LEU A 6 -1.75 -9.64 -4.35
N GLU A 7 -1.14 -8.47 -4.24
CA GLU A 7 0.30 -8.32 -4.01
C GLU A 7 0.73 -8.85 -2.64
N CYS A 8 -0.10 -8.68 -1.59
CA CYS A 8 0.20 -9.23 -0.28
C CYS A 8 0.09 -10.76 -0.26
N ARG A 9 -0.80 -11.35 -1.08
CA ARG A 9 -0.84 -12.81 -1.25
C ARG A 9 0.44 -13.33 -1.90
N GLU A 10 0.87 -12.70 -2.99
CA GLU A 10 2.13 -13.08 -3.63
C GLU A 10 3.33 -12.87 -2.70
N PHE A 11 3.33 -11.83 -1.87
CA PHE A 11 4.35 -11.61 -0.85
C PHE A 11 4.36 -12.72 0.22
N LEU A 12 3.18 -13.16 0.68
CA LEU A 12 3.03 -14.30 1.58
C LEU A 12 3.62 -15.58 0.97
N ASP A 13 3.22 -15.91 -0.27
CA ASP A 13 3.70 -17.09 -0.99
C ASP A 13 5.23 -17.05 -1.15
N GLY A 14 5.78 -15.85 -1.39
CA GLY A 14 7.22 -15.62 -1.42
C GLY A 14 7.91 -15.89 -0.08
N VAL A 15 7.39 -15.35 1.03
CA VAL A 15 7.94 -15.52 2.38
C VAL A 15 7.88 -16.98 2.83
N GLU A 16 6.79 -17.68 2.54
CA GLU A 16 6.60 -19.09 2.91
C GLU A 16 7.34 -20.06 1.98
N GLY A 17 7.68 -19.61 0.77
CA GLY A 17 8.37 -20.42 -0.24
C GLY A 17 9.80 -19.92 -0.52
N PRO A 18 10.04 -19.30 -1.68
CA PRO A 18 11.38 -19.03 -2.20
C PRO A 18 12.24 -18.08 -1.33
N TRP A 19 11.63 -17.27 -0.47
CA TRP A 19 12.34 -16.33 0.40
C TRP A 19 12.49 -16.81 1.85
N SER A 20 11.94 -17.96 2.21
CA SER A 20 11.93 -18.50 3.58
C SER A 20 13.31 -18.52 4.25
N ALA A 21 14.36 -18.88 3.52
CA ALA A 21 15.74 -18.89 4.01
C ALA A 21 16.33 -17.49 4.31
N GLN A 22 15.70 -16.42 3.82
CA GLN A 22 16.12 -15.03 4.03
C GLN A 22 15.30 -14.32 5.12
N VAL A 23 14.12 -14.86 5.45
CA VAL A 23 13.16 -14.27 6.38
C VAL A 23 13.24 -14.96 7.74
N ARG A 24 13.24 -14.19 8.82
CA ARG A 24 13.24 -14.71 10.20
C ARG A 24 12.02 -15.58 10.49
N ASP A 25 12.23 -16.65 11.25
CA ASP A 25 11.18 -17.61 11.63
C ASP A 25 10.07 -16.97 12.47
N GLU A 26 10.37 -15.85 13.15
CA GLU A 26 9.41 -15.10 13.96
C GLU A 26 8.48 -14.19 13.13
N VAL A 27 8.74 -14.02 11.83
CA VAL A 27 7.92 -13.17 10.96
C VAL A 27 6.73 -13.98 10.44
N VAL A 28 5.55 -13.65 10.95
CA VAL A 28 4.27 -14.16 10.44
C VAL A 28 3.53 -13.00 9.77
N VAL A 29 3.11 -13.20 8.52
CA VAL A 29 2.42 -12.17 7.74
C VAL A 29 0.92 -12.49 7.71
N VAL A 30 0.07 -11.47 7.82
CA VAL A 30 -1.39 -11.60 7.73
C VAL A 30 -1.93 -10.61 6.70
N ASN A 31 -2.63 -11.12 5.69
CA ASN A 31 -3.21 -10.28 4.65
C ASN A 31 -4.58 -9.75 5.06
N CYS A 32 -4.60 -8.56 5.65
CA CYS A 32 -5.84 -7.87 6.01
C CYS A 32 -6.48 -7.07 4.87
N ALA A 33 -5.84 -6.99 3.70
CA ALA A 33 -6.36 -6.20 2.60
C ALA A 33 -7.65 -6.80 2.01
N ARG A 34 -8.63 -5.93 1.72
CA ARG A 34 -9.91 -6.30 1.09
C ARG A 34 -10.04 -5.65 -0.29
N GLY A 35 -10.55 -6.44 -1.24
CA GLY A 35 -10.85 -5.97 -2.60
C GLY A 35 -11.91 -4.88 -2.59
N GLY A 36 -11.77 -3.84 -3.42
CA GLY A 36 -12.72 -2.71 -3.46
C GLY A 36 -12.78 -1.83 -2.21
N HIS A 37 -11.76 -1.87 -1.34
CA HIS A 37 -11.66 -1.05 -0.14
C HIS A 37 -10.31 -0.33 -0.08
N ALA A 38 -10.20 0.82 -0.74
CA ALA A 38 -9.02 1.70 -0.60
C ALA A 38 -9.11 2.54 0.69
N ILE A 39 -8.20 3.50 0.87
CA ILE A 39 -7.97 4.18 2.16
C ILE A 39 -9.25 4.79 2.73
N GLU A 40 -10.13 5.30 1.88
CA GLU A 40 -11.38 5.96 2.29
C GLU A 40 -12.31 5.04 3.06
N LYS A 41 -12.29 3.73 2.77
CA LYS A 41 -13.10 2.77 3.53
C LYS A 41 -12.44 2.34 4.83
N TRP A 42 -11.11 2.35 4.91
CA TRP A 42 -10.41 2.07 6.17
C TRP A 42 -10.59 3.20 7.20
N ILE A 43 -10.93 4.42 6.75
CA ILE A 43 -11.19 5.57 7.62
C ILE A 43 -12.67 5.86 7.87
N ASP A 44 -13.56 5.04 7.33
CA ASP A 44 -15.01 5.15 7.50
C ASP A 44 -15.52 4.05 8.45
N PRO A 45 -16.04 4.41 9.65
CA PRO A 45 -16.57 3.46 10.61
C PRO A 45 -17.66 2.51 10.07
N ALA A 46 -18.37 2.90 9.01
CA ALA A 46 -19.38 2.05 8.38
C ALA A 46 -18.80 0.74 7.82
N PHE A 47 -17.48 0.66 7.60
CA PHE A 47 -16.80 -0.52 7.09
C PHE A 47 -15.98 -1.27 8.14
N ASP A 48 -16.05 -0.90 9.43
CA ASP A 48 -15.19 -1.47 10.47
C ASP A 48 -15.35 -2.97 10.63
N ALA A 49 -16.60 -3.44 10.68
CA ALA A 49 -16.93 -4.86 10.75
C ALA A 49 -16.27 -5.65 9.61
N ASP A 50 -16.19 -5.04 8.42
CA ASP A 50 -15.66 -5.65 7.19
C ASP A 50 -14.14 -5.53 7.03
N LEU A 51 -13.50 -4.63 7.78
CA LEU A 51 -12.10 -4.26 7.64
C LEU A 51 -11.32 -4.45 8.94
N TRP A 52 -11.48 -3.55 9.91
CA TRP A 52 -10.72 -3.58 11.17
C TRP A 52 -11.08 -4.79 12.02
N ASP A 53 -12.35 -5.05 12.26
CA ASP A 53 -12.80 -6.16 13.10
C ASP A 53 -12.52 -7.50 12.40
N ARG A 54 -12.75 -7.57 11.08
CA ARG A 54 -12.34 -8.75 10.30
C ARG A 54 -10.84 -9.03 10.42
N CYS A 55 -9.99 -8.02 10.36
CA CYS A 55 -8.54 -8.19 10.51
C CYS A 55 -8.17 -8.65 11.92
N ARG A 56 -8.63 -7.91 12.94
CA ARG A 56 -8.30 -8.12 14.35
C ARG A 56 -8.89 -9.39 14.94
N ASP A 57 -10.15 -9.69 14.63
CA ASP A 57 -10.94 -10.66 15.36
C ASP A 57 -11.11 -11.97 14.57
N VAL A 58 -10.75 -11.98 13.28
CA VAL A 58 -10.82 -13.19 12.43
C VAL A 58 -9.46 -13.56 11.83
N LEU A 59 -8.83 -12.68 11.06
CA LEU A 59 -7.64 -13.05 10.28
C LEU A 59 -6.38 -13.23 11.14
N ILE A 60 -6.15 -12.31 12.08
CA ILE A 60 -5.01 -12.40 13.01
C ILE A 60 -5.13 -13.65 13.90
N PRO A 61 -6.30 -13.92 14.55
CA PRO A 61 -6.50 -15.16 15.30
C PRO A 61 -6.40 -16.44 14.47
N ALA A 62 -6.86 -16.43 13.22
CA ALA A 62 -6.73 -17.58 12.32
C ALA A 62 -5.27 -17.93 12.00
N ALA A 63 -4.35 -16.96 12.11
CA ALA A 63 -2.91 -17.17 12.01
C ALA A 63 -2.26 -17.56 13.35
N GLY A 64 -3.04 -17.81 14.40
CA GLY A 64 -2.53 -18.14 15.75
C GLY A 64 -1.95 -16.94 16.50
N LEU A 65 -2.24 -15.72 16.07
CA LEU A 65 -1.74 -14.48 16.65
C LEU A 65 -2.85 -13.72 17.38
N ARG A 66 -2.46 -12.69 18.13
CA ARG A 66 -3.37 -11.73 18.75
C ARG A 66 -3.11 -10.31 18.23
N PRO A 67 -4.12 -9.41 18.23
CA PRO A 67 -3.93 -8.02 17.80
C PRO A 67 -2.80 -7.28 18.53
N ASP A 68 -2.56 -7.56 19.81
CA ASP A 68 -1.48 -7.00 20.61
C ASP A 68 -0.07 -7.55 20.26
N GLN A 69 0.01 -8.49 19.31
CA GLN A 69 1.29 -9.00 18.77
C GLN A 69 1.67 -8.33 17.44
N VAL A 70 0.79 -7.53 16.83
CA VAL A 70 1.11 -6.80 15.60
C VAL A 70 2.13 -5.71 15.91
N ARG A 71 3.31 -5.81 15.29
CA ARG A 71 4.42 -4.84 15.44
C ARG A 71 4.62 -3.95 14.22
N VAL A 72 4.30 -4.47 13.04
CA VAL A 72 4.54 -3.79 11.77
C VAL A 72 3.30 -3.90 10.89
N VAL A 73 2.92 -2.80 10.25
CA VAL A 73 1.91 -2.77 9.19
C VAL A 73 2.58 -2.34 7.88
N TYR A 74 2.33 -3.10 6.82
CA TYR A 74 2.56 -2.62 5.46
C TYR A 74 1.27 -2.05 4.89
N HIS A 75 1.29 -0.78 4.49
CA HIS A 75 0.15 -0.05 3.96
C HIS A 75 0.44 0.40 2.52
N LYS A 76 -0.20 -0.25 1.55
CA LYS A 76 -0.28 0.32 0.20
C LYS A 76 -1.48 1.27 0.14
N ALA A 77 -1.18 2.56 0.16
CA ALA A 77 -2.11 3.67 0.24
C ALA A 77 -2.54 4.13 -1.15
N ALA A 78 -3.84 4.39 -1.31
CA ALA A 78 -4.43 4.88 -2.55
C ALA A 78 -5.86 5.39 -2.30
N ASN A 79 -6.29 6.45 -3.00
CA ASN A 79 -7.68 6.88 -3.08
C ASN A 79 -8.48 6.11 -4.14
N GLN A 80 -9.64 5.59 -3.75
CA GLN A 80 -10.65 5.06 -4.65
C GLN A 80 -11.52 6.16 -5.28
N PHE A 81 -11.81 7.25 -4.59
CA PHE A 81 -12.81 8.25 -4.99
C PHE A 81 -12.17 9.55 -5.48
N THR A 82 -11.56 9.43 -6.66
CA THR A 82 -10.75 10.47 -7.30
C THR A 82 -11.53 11.31 -8.32
N THR A 83 -12.84 11.10 -8.40
CA THR A 83 -13.77 11.83 -9.27
C THR A 83 -14.82 12.57 -8.44
N SER A 84 -15.30 13.70 -8.95
CA SER A 84 -16.39 14.48 -8.38
C SER A 84 -17.35 14.87 -9.51
N GLY A 85 -18.65 14.62 -9.34
CA GLY A 85 -19.65 14.90 -10.38
C GLY A 85 -19.39 14.19 -11.71
N GLY A 86 -18.70 13.03 -11.68
CA GLY A 86 -18.32 12.28 -12.88
C GLY A 86 -17.04 12.76 -13.58
N SER A 87 -16.42 13.85 -13.13
CA SER A 87 -15.15 14.36 -13.65
C SER A 87 -13.99 14.03 -12.71
N VAL A 88 -12.79 13.84 -13.26
CA VAL A 88 -11.57 13.70 -12.44
C VAL A 88 -11.33 15.00 -11.67
N LYS A 89 -10.83 14.88 -10.44
CA LYS A 89 -10.35 16.03 -9.67
C LYS A 89 -9.26 16.78 -10.45
N PRO A 90 -9.09 18.10 -10.25
CA PRO A 90 -8.01 18.84 -10.90
C PRO A 90 -6.63 18.30 -10.45
N PRO A 91 -5.58 18.48 -11.28
CA PRO A 91 -4.23 18.06 -10.93
C PRO A 91 -3.64 18.92 -9.80
N TYR A 92 -2.63 18.43 -9.11
CA TYR A 92 -1.84 19.23 -8.18
C TYR A 92 -1.05 20.33 -8.92
N PRO A 93 -0.94 21.58 -8.40
CA PRO A 93 -1.32 22.05 -7.06
C PRO A 93 -2.70 22.73 -6.99
N ASP A 94 -3.60 22.48 -7.94
CA ASP A 94 -4.87 23.19 -7.97
C ASP A 94 -5.74 22.87 -6.73
N PRO A 95 -6.48 23.86 -6.22
CA PRO A 95 -7.42 23.64 -5.13
C PRO A 95 -8.43 22.53 -5.44
N GLY A 96 -8.62 21.62 -4.49
CA GLY A 96 -9.55 20.49 -4.63
C GLY A 96 -8.96 19.27 -5.36
N SER A 97 -7.67 19.28 -5.68
CA SER A 97 -6.94 18.12 -6.21
C SER A 97 -6.98 16.92 -5.26
N ASP A 98 -6.76 15.73 -5.82
CA ASP A 98 -6.73 14.49 -5.04
C ASP A 98 -5.56 14.45 -4.05
N TYR A 99 -4.45 15.13 -4.38
CA TYR A 99 -3.28 15.31 -3.52
C TYR A 99 -3.66 15.74 -2.09
N HIS A 100 -4.48 16.79 -1.95
CA HIS A 100 -4.89 17.30 -0.63
C HIS A 100 -5.86 16.35 0.08
N ALA A 101 -6.76 15.72 -0.66
CA ALA A 101 -7.67 14.72 -0.10
C ALA A 101 -6.90 13.49 0.40
N PHE A 102 -5.85 13.07 -0.31
CA PHE A 102 -5.02 11.94 0.07
C PHE A 102 -4.26 12.21 1.37
N ILE A 103 -3.69 13.40 1.55
CA ILE A 103 -3.07 13.82 2.81
C ILE A 103 -4.04 13.70 3.99
N ALA A 104 -5.25 14.24 3.86
CA ALA A 104 -6.26 14.14 4.92
C ALA A 104 -6.69 12.69 5.21
N ASN A 105 -6.72 11.84 4.18
CA ASN A 105 -7.00 10.42 4.36
C ASN A 105 -5.85 9.67 5.06
N LEU A 106 -4.60 10.05 4.81
CA LEU A 106 -3.42 9.51 5.50
C LEU A 106 -3.44 9.88 6.99
N ASP A 107 -3.77 11.12 7.34
CA ASP A 107 -3.95 11.54 8.75
C ASP A 107 -4.95 10.65 9.48
N ARG A 108 -6.14 10.49 8.88
CA ARG A 108 -7.21 9.68 9.46
C ARG A 108 -6.83 8.21 9.53
N PHE A 109 -6.15 7.67 8.52
CA PHE A 109 -5.69 6.29 8.55
C PHE A 109 -4.65 6.06 9.66
N ALA A 110 -3.72 7.00 9.84
CA ALA A 110 -2.66 6.90 10.83
C ALA A 110 -3.21 6.82 12.26
N GLU A 111 -4.18 7.67 12.61
CA GLU A 111 -4.84 7.57 13.93
C GLU A 111 -5.53 6.21 14.11
N ARG A 112 -6.28 5.77 13.10
CA ARG A 112 -7.04 4.51 13.18
C ARG A 112 -6.15 3.27 13.28
N VAL A 113 -5.05 3.20 12.54
CA VAL A 113 -4.17 2.03 12.57
C VAL A 113 -3.43 1.92 13.90
N VAL A 114 -3.09 3.05 14.52
CA VAL A 114 -2.46 3.06 15.86
C VAL A 114 -3.47 2.65 16.94
N ASP A 115 -4.73 3.08 16.84
CA ASP A 115 -5.78 2.62 17.76
C ASP A 115 -6.12 1.14 17.58
N ALA A 116 -6.06 0.62 16.35
CA ALA A 116 -6.35 -0.78 16.06
C ALA A 116 -5.30 -1.74 16.64
N PHE A 117 -4.04 -1.32 16.75
CA PHE A 117 -2.94 -2.19 17.14
C PHE A 117 -2.09 -1.56 18.26
N PRO A 118 -2.34 -1.90 19.54
CA PRO A 118 -1.72 -1.22 20.69
C PRO A 118 -0.21 -1.45 20.83
N SER A 119 0.32 -2.43 20.12
CA SER A 119 1.73 -2.85 20.13
C SER A 119 2.50 -2.44 18.88
N LEU A 120 1.85 -1.70 17.98
CA LEU A 120 2.40 -1.28 16.71
C LEU A 120 3.62 -0.39 16.91
N GLN A 121 4.68 -0.65 16.16
CA GLN A 121 5.95 0.09 16.23
C GLN A 121 6.22 0.84 14.94
N ALA A 122 5.85 0.26 13.79
CA ALA A 122 6.15 0.81 12.48
C ALA A 122 5.02 0.60 11.47
N VAL A 123 4.76 1.62 10.66
CA VAL A 123 3.93 1.53 9.46
C VAL A 123 4.77 1.90 8.24
N TYR A 124 5.00 0.91 7.38
CA TYR A 124 5.66 1.11 6.08
C TYR A 124 4.58 1.40 5.05
N THR A 125 4.59 2.61 4.50
CA THR A 125 3.57 3.04 3.54
C THR A 125 4.16 3.19 2.13
N SER A 126 3.40 2.75 1.13
CA SER A 126 3.72 2.89 -0.29
C SER A 126 2.53 3.49 -1.05
N SER A 127 2.79 4.32 -2.06
CA SER A 127 1.78 4.73 -3.03
C SER A 127 1.48 3.60 -4.02
N ARG A 128 0.48 3.80 -4.89
CA ARG A 128 0.14 2.83 -5.94
C ARG A 128 1.23 2.68 -7.01
N ILE A 129 1.06 1.65 -7.84
CA ILE A 129 1.88 1.39 -9.04
C ILE A 129 1.51 2.39 -10.16
N TYR A 130 2.29 2.38 -11.24
CA TYR A 130 2.13 3.27 -12.38
C TYR A 130 0.71 3.26 -12.97
N GLY A 131 0.17 4.45 -13.23
CA GLY A 131 -1.17 4.61 -13.79
C GLY A 131 -1.19 4.82 -15.31
N GLY A 132 -0.05 4.89 -15.99
CA GLY A 132 -0.01 5.41 -17.37
C GLY A 132 -0.60 4.48 -18.43
N PHE A 133 -0.84 3.20 -18.10
CA PHE A 133 -1.45 2.27 -19.05
C PHE A 133 -2.97 2.30 -19.05
N THR A 134 -3.62 2.74 -17.96
CA THR A 134 -5.09 2.72 -17.88
C THR A 134 -5.74 3.89 -18.62
N THR A 135 -6.89 3.61 -19.23
CA THR A 135 -7.78 4.64 -19.77
C THR A 135 -8.76 5.18 -18.73
N ASN A 136 -8.80 4.60 -17.53
CA ASN A 136 -9.60 5.11 -16.43
C ASN A 136 -8.91 6.33 -15.82
N ALA A 137 -9.40 7.51 -16.15
CA ALA A 137 -8.80 8.77 -15.71
C ALA A 137 -8.80 8.95 -14.17
N GLY A 138 -9.68 8.27 -13.42
CA GLY A 138 -9.65 8.24 -11.94
C GLY A 138 -8.58 7.29 -11.35
N ARG A 139 -7.84 6.59 -12.20
CA ARG A 139 -6.77 5.66 -11.84
C ARG A 139 -5.47 5.94 -12.60
N GLY A 140 -5.52 6.80 -13.62
CA GLY A 140 -4.40 7.07 -14.52
C GLY A 140 -3.39 8.07 -13.97
N GLU A 141 -2.46 8.47 -14.83
CA GLU A 141 -1.57 9.60 -14.58
C GLU A 141 -2.27 10.93 -14.93
N PRO A 142 -1.92 12.05 -14.26
CA PRO A 142 -0.85 12.21 -13.25
C PRO A 142 -1.23 11.79 -11.83
N LEU A 143 -2.49 11.37 -11.59
CA LEU A 143 -2.99 11.10 -10.23
C LEU A 143 -2.17 10.05 -9.48
N SER A 144 -1.79 8.96 -10.16
CA SER A 144 -1.00 7.89 -9.55
C SER A 144 0.39 8.36 -9.09
N TYR A 145 1.04 9.22 -9.89
CA TYR A 145 2.28 9.89 -9.50
C TYR A 145 2.07 10.89 -8.35
N GLU A 146 1.02 11.71 -8.42
CA GLU A 146 0.71 12.75 -7.42
C GLU A 146 0.45 12.17 -6.03
N GLU A 147 -0.16 10.98 -5.92
CA GLU A 147 -0.31 10.29 -4.62
C GLU A 147 1.04 9.94 -3.98
N GLY A 148 2.03 9.55 -4.80
CA GLY A 148 3.40 9.33 -4.31
C GLY A 148 4.02 10.63 -3.79
N HIS A 149 3.74 11.75 -4.47
CA HIS A 149 4.18 13.07 -4.02
C HIS A 149 3.50 13.49 -2.71
N ALA A 150 2.18 13.31 -2.58
CA ALA A 150 1.42 13.59 -1.36
C ALA A 150 1.90 12.75 -0.19
N LEU A 151 2.14 11.45 -0.40
CA LEU A 151 2.67 10.57 0.63
C LEU A 151 4.07 11.01 1.08
N ASN A 152 4.93 11.47 0.16
CA ASN A 152 6.25 11.98 0.52
C ASN A 152 6.16 13.19 1.45
N THR A 153 5.29 14.15 1.11
CA THR A 153 5.06 15.33 1.95
C THR A 153 4.49 14.92 3.31
N TRP A 154 3.48 14.06 3.32
CA TRP A 154 2.87 13.59 4.56
C TRP A 154 3.87 12.89 5.50
N LEU A 155 4.74 12.02 4.97
CA LEU A 155 5.77 11.34 5.76
C LEU A 155 6.83 12.28 6.31
N ALA A 156 7.14 13.37 5.60
CA ALA A 156 8.06 14.40 6.10
C ALA A 156 7.47 15.16 7.30
N ASP A 157 6.16 15.44 7.25
CA ASP A 157 5.44 16.16 8.31
C ASP A 157 5.05 15.24 9.49
N HIS A 158 4.87 13.94 9.24
CA HIS A 158 4.43 12.94 10.22
C HIS A 158 5.41 11.75 10.32
N PRO A 159 6.66 11.96 10.78
CA PRO A 159 7.63 10.87 10.95
C PRO A 159 7.20 9.85 12.02
N ALA A 160 6.30 10.26 12.93
CA ALA A 160 5.65 9.38 13.88
C ALA A 160 4.25 9.90 14.25
N VAL A 161 3.31 8.99 14.48
CA VAL A 161 1.97 9.29 14.99
C VAL A 161 1.79 8.54 16.29
N ARG A 162 1.60 9.28 17.39
CA ARG A 162 1.48 8.73 18.76
C ARG A 162 2.60 7.75 19.14
N GLY A 163 3.83 8.03 18.72
CA GLY A 163 5.01 7.22 19.00
C GLY A 163 5.23 6.02 18.06
N VAL A 164 4.29 5.73 17.16
CA VAL A 164 4.47 4.75 16.08
C VAL A 164 5.19 5.42 14.93
N TRP A 165 6.28 4.82 14.45
CA TRP A 165 7.04 5.32 13.32
C TRP A 165 6.28 5.12 12.00
N PHE A 166 6.25 6.14 11.15
CA PHE A 166 5.74 6.06 9.78
C PHE A 166 6.85 6.35 8.79
N GLY A 167 6.96 5.53 7.77
CA GLY A 167 7.99 5.73 6.75
C GLY A 167 7.72 5.00 5.46
N TRP A 168 8.62 5.19 4.51
CA TRP A 168 8.53 4.57 3.20
C TRP A 168 8.70 3.04 3.27
N GLY A 169 7.68 2.34 2.78
CA GLY A 169 7.83 1.01 2.19
C GLY A 169 8.62 1.09 0.87
N PRO A 170 8.51 0.10 -0.04
CA PRO A 170 9.04 0.29 -1.38
C PRO A 170 8.31 1.42 -2.11
N TYR A 171 9.04 2.28 -2.82
CA TYR A 171 8.39 3.20 -3.76
C TYR A 171 7.95 2.41 -5.00
N LEU A 172 6.65 2.10 -5.08
CA LEU A 172 6.09 1.20 -6.10
C LEU A 172 5.91 1.86 -7.46
N TRP A 173 5.70 3.18 -7.49
CA TRP A 173 5.58 3.92 -8.73
C TRP A 173 6.91 3.89 -9.50
N ALA A 174 6.82 3.68 -10.80
CA ALA A 174 7.93 3.78 -11.75
C ALA A 174 7.37 4.07 -13.14
N PRO A 175 8.14 4.69 -14.05
CA PRO A 175 7.65 4.92 -15.41
C PRO A 175 7.49 3.60 -16.19
N ALA A 176 6.84 3.70 -17.36
CA ALA A 176 6.79 2.59 -18.31
C ALA A 176 8.20 2.22 -18.78
N CYS A 177 8.53 0.94 -18.88
CA CYS A 177 9.86 0.48 -19.28
C CYS A 177 10.26 0.97 -20.68
N GLU A 178 9.29 1.15 -21.58
CA GLU A 178 9.50 1.71 -22.93
C GLU A 178 10.14 3.12 -22.92
N THR A 179 10.02 3.86 -21.82
CA THR A 179 10.65 5.18 -21.67
C THR A 179 12.16 5.09 -21.42
N GLY A 180 12.69 3.90 -21.12
CA GLY A 180 14.06 3.68 -20.66
C GLY A 180 14.32 4.18 -19.23
N GLY A 181 13.31 4.73 -18.55
CA GLY A 181 13.41 5.21 -17.17
C GLY A 181 13.16 4.12 -16.14
N THR A 182 13.71 4.31 -14.94
CA THR A 182 13.39 3.50 -13.76
C THR A 182 13.21 4.38 -12.54
N ASN A 183 12.54 3.88 -11.50
CA ASN A 183 12.56 4.53 -10.19
C ASN A 183 13.92 4.32 -9.48
N GLY A 184 14.09 4.90 -8.30
CA GLY A 184 15.33 4.81 -7.52
C GLY A 184 15.78 3.40 -7.13
N SER A 185 14.90 2.40 -7.27
CA SER A 185 15.20 0.98 -7.06
C SER A 185 15.49 0.23 -8.36
N GLY A 186 15.64 0.93 -9.50
CA GLY A 186 15.87 0.31 -10.80
C GLY A 186 14.66 -0.47 -11.33
N ARG A 187 13.43 -0.05 -10.96
CA ARG A 187 12.18 -0.69 -11.42
C ARG A 187 11.49 0.15 -12.48
N CYS A 188 10.80 -0.52 -13.39
CA CYS A 188 9.87 0.04 -14.37
C CYS A 188 8.69 -0.94 -14.55
N TRP A 189 7.60 -0.45 -15.13
CA TRP A 189 6.39 -1.23 -15.39
C TRP A 189 6.19 -1.48 -16.88
N GLU A 190 5.87 -2.72 -17.24
CA GLU A 190 5.47 -3.15 -18.57
C GLU A 190 3.94 -3.25 -18.65
N LEU A 191 3.37 -3.19 -19.85
CA LEU A 191 1.93 -3.39 -20.04
C LEU A 191 1.49 -4.77 -19.52
N ASP A 192 2.32 -5.81 -19.70
CA ASP A 192 2.06 -7.18 -19.28
C ASP A 192 2.10 -7.37 -17.74
N ASP A 193 2.59 -6.37 -16.99
CA ASP A 193 2.45 -6.36 -15.53
C ASP A 193 1.01 -6.05 -15.08
N TYR A 194 0.12 -5.71 -15.99
CA TYR A 194 -1.27 -5.38 -15.69
C TYR A 194 -2.23 -6.40 -16.31
N GLN A 195 -3.40 -6.49 -15.71
CA GLN A 195 -4.54 -7.19 -16.29
C GLN A 195 -5.11 -6.38 -17.47
N ALA A 196 -6.11 -6.96 -18.15
CA ALA A 196 -6.76 -6.31 -19.29
C ALA A 196 -7.36 -4.92 -18.97
N ASP A 197 -7.73 -4.67 -17.70
CA ASP A 197 -8.24 -3.36 -17.27
C ASP A 197 -7.15 -2.30 -17.03
N ARG A 198 -5.89 -2.71 -17.06
CA ARG A 198 -4.70 -1.87 -16.89
C ARG A 198 -4.65 -1.12 -15.54
N VAL A 199 -5.42 -1.58 -14.56
CA VAL A 199 -5.49 -1.04 -13.19
C VAL A 199 -4.99 -2.08 -12.19
N HIS A 200 -5.42 -3.34 -12.34
CA HIS A 200 -5.00 -4.41 -11.46
C HIS A 200 -3.71 -5.05 -11.98
N PRO A 201 -2.78 -5.46 -11.10
CA PRO A 201 -1.58 -6.16 -11.51
C PRO A 201 -1.92 -7.57 -12.02
N SER A 202 -1.25 -7.99 -13.10
CA SER A 202 -1.21 -9.39 -13.55
C SER A 202 -0.44 -10.26 -12.53
N ALA A 203 -0.30 -11.56 -12.79
CA ALA A 203 0.57 -12.40 -11.97
C ALA A 203 2.02 -11.88 -11.94
N ALA A 204 2.56 -11.46 -13.11
CA ALA A 204 3.89 -10.87 -13.20
C ALA A 204 3.98 -9.55 -12.41
N GLY A 205 2.97 -8.69 -12.51
CA GLY A 205 2.95 -7.45 -11.75
C GLY A 205 2.81 -7.65 -10.23
N GLN A 206 2.05 -8.65 -9.81
CA GLN A 206 1.94 -9.04 -8.40
C GLN A 206 3.30 -9.49 -7.87
N GLN A 207 4.00 -10.36 -8.62
CA GLN A 207 5.33 -10.85 -8.26
C GLN A 207 6.34 -9.71 -8.20
N LYS A 208 6.30 -8.78 -9.15
CA LYS A 208 7.16 -7.60 -9.18
C LYS A 208 6.94 -6.72 -7.94
N ALA A 209 5.70 -6.41 -7.59
CA ALA A 209 5.38 -5.62 -6.40
C ALA A 209 5.78 -6.35 -5.10
N ALA A 210 5.50 -7.65 -4.99
CA ALA A 210 5.87 -8.48 -3.85
C ALA A 210 7.39 -8.53 -3.64
N LEU A 211 8.17 -8.68 -4.72
CA LEU A 211 9.63 -8.62 -4.68
C LEU A 211 10.12 -7.27 -4.16
N MET A 212 9.52 -6.16 -4.61
CA MET A 212 9.90 -4.83 -4.12
C MET A 212 9.64 -4.69 -2.60
N ILE A 213 8.54 -5.25 -2.09
CA ILE A 213 8.24 -5.28 -0.65
C ILE A 213 9.29 -6.11 0.09
N HIS A 214 9.61 -7.30 -0.42
CA HIS A 214 10.64 -8.17 0.14
C HIS A 214 12.01 -7.48 0.20
N GLU A 215 12.47 -6.91 -0.90
CA GLU A 215 13.75 -6.19 -0.98
C GLU A 215 13.82 -4.99 -0.03
N ARG A 216 12.70 -4.29 0.18
CA ARG A 216 12.62 -3.22 1.18
C ARG A 216 12.79 -3.78 2.58
N PHE A 217 12.10 -4.86 2.94
CA PHE A 217 12.17 -5.45 4.28
C PHE A 217 13.47 -6.20 4.55
N LEU A 218 14.19 -6.69 3.53
CA LEU A 218 15.55 -7.21 3.71
C LEU A 218 16.55 -6.18 4.27
N ARG A 219 16.18 -4.90 4.29
CA ARG A 219 16.96 -3.84 4.95
C ARG A 219 16.72 -3.75 6.45
N GLU A 220 15.70 -4.45 6.95
CA GLU A 220 15.28 -4.42 8.34
C GLU A 220 15.76 -5.66 9.10
N ALA A 221 16.40 -5.44 10.25
CA ALA A 221 16.95 -6.53 11.07
C ALA A 221 15.87 -7.48 11.65
N TRP A 222 14.64 -6.97 11.87
CA TRP A 222 13.51 -7.78 12.34
C TRP A 222 12.96 -8.72 11.27
N TYR A 223 13.27 -8.47 9.99
CA TYR A 223 12.80 -9.28 8.87
C TYR A 223 13.89 -10.22 8.35
N ARG A 224 15.10 -9.72 8.14
CA ARG A 224 16.21 -10.47 7.56
C ARG A 224 16.84 -11.41 8.59
N ARG A 225 17.13 -12.65 8.18
CA ARG A 225 17.98 -13.58 8.95
C ARG A 225 19.40 -13.04 9.13
#